data_AF-A0A941FLD2-F1
#
_entry.id   AF-A0A941FLD2-F1
#
_cell.length_a   1.000
_cell.length_b   1.000
_cell.length_c   1.000
_cell.angle_alpha   90.00
_cell.angle_beta   90.00
_cell.angle_gamma   90.00
#
_symmetry.space_group_name_H-M   'P 1'
#
loop_
_entity.id
_entity.type
_entity.pdbx_description
1 polymer ?
#
loop_
_entity_poly.entity_id
_entity_poly.type
_entity_poly.pdbx_seq_one_letter_code
_entity_poly.pdbx_strand_id
1 'polypeptide(L)'
;MTSQAETLRILALAHVAPRIPGEEAVAEVLRDEQKALAVLRANQVLSFAADRLARSGRAPEGSVILAAAEAKRKERAHLEDLWSQLGDAVAESGIPVAGIKGRAAVALYDDPGVRDFSDIDLMAGSIDDALALVEVLRRRGFEWWGNELPWVKRDRRTGRIYGQVPLDLVRGTERFGVDLHFSGYSIRHSRFLPVEVTGTGLHRWTPMENLPLLVGNAAGDFLIRQKDVNDVTLMLEHSDWDWAPALERIRSVGLGPFWNAILAATTRTAALSPEAAERAAGLTVAGVVRESPPFAVPAPRRRVRGTVLDAYRSGGGLLSGVRLAAGAYRYYRHPLRLTARQSCRHKAPAAAPIRHLRNDVCVRLVPMDMVRALAPGTAPEDALQQKASPVPGTVRMRELHWSGHSFAQLNDELFAPTVLYDICPVQRDVAAADRRND
;
A
#
# COMPACT_ATOMS: atom_id res chain seq x y z
N MET A 1 -15.96 2.51 22.40
CA MET A 1 -14.54 2.35 22.01
C MET A 1 -13.94 1.21 22.82
N THR A 2 -13.34 0.21 22.18
CA THR A 2 -12.62 -0.90 22.83
C THR A 2 -11.45 -0.36 23.64
N SER A 3 -11.25 -0.85 24.87
CA SER A 3 -10.05 -0.48 25.63
C SER A 3 -8.80 -1.11 24.99
N GLN A 4 -7.62 -0.52 25.25
CA GLN A 4 -6.37 -1.10 24.74
C GLN A 4 -6.09 -2.49 25.32
N ALA A 5 -6.42 -2.71 26.61
CA ALA A 5 -6.24 -4.00 27.28
C ALA A 5 -7.14 -5.09 26.68
N GLU A 6 -8.40 -4.76 26.43
CA GLU A 6 -9.37 -5.64 25.75
C GLU A 6 -8.92 -5.96 24.32
N THR A 7 -8.44 -4.97 23.56
CA THR A 7 -7.91 -5.17 22.20
C THR A 7 -6.74 -6.17 22.22
N LEU A 8 -5.81 -6.05 23.19
CA LEU A 8 -4.68 -6.97 23.32
C LEU A 8 -5.12 -8.40 23.65
N ARG A 9 -6.13 -8.57 24.51
CA ARG A 9 -6.71 -9.88 24.86
C ARG A 9 -7.38 -10.56 23.65
N ILE A 10 -8.14 -9.81 22.86
CA ILE A 10 -8.72 -10.30 21.60
C ILE A 10 -7.61 -10.75 20.64
N LEU A 11 -6.60 -9.89 20.42
CA LEU A 11 -5.52 -10.16 19.46
C LEU A 11 -4.59 -11.29 19.89
N ALA A 12 -4.51 -11.61 21.19
CA ALA A 12 -3.74 -12.75 21.67
C ALA A 12 -4.23 -14.08 21.08
N LEU A 13 -5.53 -14.21 20.79
CA LEU A 13 -6.06 -15.40 20.12
C LEU A 13 -5.41 -15.60 18.74
N ALA A 14 -5.05 -14.50 18.07
CA ALA A 14 -4.52 -14.46 16.72
C ALA A 14 -2.99 -14.28 16.66
N HIS A 15 -2.30 -14.29 17.80
CA HIS A 15 -0.86 -14.05 17.87
C HIS A 15 -0.08 -15.35 17.73
N VAL A 16 0.98 -15.43 16.92
CA VAL A 16 1.73 -16.69 16.71
C VAL A 16 2.29 -17.29 18.01
N ALA A 17 2.93 -16.48 18.86
CA ALA A 17 3.38 -16.85 20.21
C ALA A 17 2.80 -15.90 21.28
N PRO A 18 1.54 -16.05 21.73
CA PRO A 18 0.90 -15.08 22.64
C PRO A 18 1.47 -15.14 24.06
N ARG A 19 1.60 -13.99 24.73
CA ARG A 19 1.81 -13.94 26.20
C ARG A 19 0.57 -14.23 27.02
N ILE A 20 -0.60 -13.93 26.48
CA ILE A 20 -1.88 -14.14 27.15
C ILE A 20 -2.33 -15.58 26.86
N PRO A 21 -2.70 -16.38 27.88
CA PRO A 21 -3.18 -17.74 27.68
C PRO A 21 -4.35 -17.81 26.69
N GLY A 22 -4.37 -18.87 25.87
CA GLY A 22 -5.39 -19.04 24.83
C GLY A 22 -6.81 -19.06 25.38
N GLU A 23 -7.04 -19.67 26.54
CA GLU A 23 -8.36 -19.74 27.17
C GLU A 23 -8.92 -18.37 27.56
N GLU A 24 -8.05 -17.48 28.06
CA GLU A 24 -8.40 -16.10 28.40
C GLU A 24 -8.73 -15.29 27.14
N ALA A 25 -7.95 -15.48 26.08
CA ALA A 25 -8.21 -14.84 24.79
C ALA A 25 -9.52 -15.33 24.14
N VAL A 26 -9.81 -16.64 24.20
CA VAL A 26 -11.10 -17.21 23.75
C VAL A 26 -12.26 -16.63 24.54
N ALA A 27 -12.16 -16.59 25.88
CA ALA A 27 -13.21 -16.02 26.72
C ALA A 27 -13.45 -14.54 26.43
N GLU A 28 -12.41 -13.76 26.13
CA GLU A 28 -12.53 -12.37 25.72
C GLU A 28 -13.27 -12.23 24.40
N VAL A 29 -12.89 -13.03 23.40
CA VAL A 29 -13.49 -13.02 22.06
C VAL A 29 -14.98 -13.39 22.12
N LEU A 30 -15.34 -14.39 22.92
CA LEU A 30 -16.72 -14.85 23.07
C LEU A 30 -17.60 -13.90 23.90
N ARG A 31 -17.02 -12.94 24.63
CA ARG A 31 -17.80 -11.94 25.37
C ARG A 31 -18.56 -11.00 24.45
N ASP A 32 -17.97 -10.67 23.30
CA ASP A 32 -18.58 -9.83 22.25
C ASP A 32 -17.93 -10.17 20.90
N GLU A 33 -18.44 -11.20 20.23
CA GLU A 33 -17.86 -11.68 18.97
C GLU A 33 -17.91 -10.64 17.85
N GLN A 34 -18.91 -9.76 17.81
CA GLN A 34 -19.02 -8.72 16.78
C GLN A 34 -17.90 -7.69 16.91
N LYS A 35 -17.65 -7.25 18.14
CA LYS A 35 -16.55 -6.36 18.45
C LYS A 35 -15.19 -7.01 18.22
N ALA A 36 -15.04 -8.28 18.62
CA ALA A 36 -13.83 -9.06 18.34
C ALA A 36 -13.58 -9.20 16.84
N LEU A 37 -14.62 -9.52 16.05
CA LEU A 37 -14.55 -9.60 14.60
C LEU A 37 -14.05 -8.29 13.97
N ALA A 38 -14.55 -7.14 14.43
CA ALA A 38 -14.08 -5.83 13.94
C ALA A 38 -12.58 -5.61 14.25
N VAL A 39 -12.12 -5.98 15.45
CA VAL A 39 -10.70 -5.89 15.86
C VAL A 39 -9.83 -6.82 15.00
N LEU A 40 -10.23 -8.08 14.83
CA LEU A 40 -9.50 -9.10 14.07
C LEU A 40 -9.40 -8.72 12.59
N ARG A 41 -10.48 -8.22 11.97
CA ARG A 41 -10.48 -7.72 10.58
C ARG A 41 -9.58 -6.52 10.40
N ALA A 42 -9.66 -5.52 11.30
CA ALA A 42 -8.81 -4.33 11.24
C ALA A 42 -7.31 -4.65 11.35
N ASN A 43 -6.97 -5.79 11.97
CA ASN A 43 -5.61 -6.26 12.16
C ASN A 43 -5.18 -7.37 11.16
N GLN A 44 -6.09 -7.80 10.27
CA GLN A 44 -5.87 -8.86 9.28
C GLN A 44 -5.32 -10.15 9.87
N VAL A 45 -6.02 -10.66 10.90
CA VAL A 45 -5.66 -11.90 11.62
C VAL A 45 -6.90 -12.73 11.97
N LEU A 46 -7.98 -12.58 11.19
CA LEU A 46 -9.25 -13.29 11.39
C LEU A 46 -9.09 -14.80 11.19
N SER A 47 -8.48 -15.25 10.09
CA SER A 47 -8.37 -16.69 9.82
C SER A 47 -7.56 -17.41 10.90
N PHE A 48 -6.44 -16.81 11.33
CA PHE A 48 -5.65 -17.32 12.45
C PHE A 48 -6.48 -17.46 13.73
N ALA A 49 -7.20 -16.41 14.13
CA ALA A 49 -8.01 -16.42 15.34
C ALA A 49 -9.14 -17.46 15.27
N ALA A 50 -9.79 -17.58 14.10
CA ALA A 50 -10.87 -18.53 13.87
C ALA A 50 -10.38 -19.99 14.01
N ASP A 51 -9.22 -20.32 13.47
CA ASP A 51 -8.66 -21.67 13.59
C ASP A 51 -8.31 -22.04 15.04
N ARG A 52 -7.86 -21.06 15.85
CA ARG A 52 -7.65 -21.28 17.29
C ARG A 52 -8.97 -21.38 18.05
N LEU A 53 -9.96 -20.55 17.70
CA LEU A 53 -11.29 -20.60 18.29
C LEU A 53 -11.96 -21.95 18.04
N ALA A 54 -11.90 -22.45 16.80
CA ALA A 54 -12.43 -23.75 16.43
C ALA A 54 -11.75 -24.89 17.21
N ARG A 55 -10.41 -24.88 17.29
CA ARG A 55 -9.63 -25.88 18.06
C ARG A 55 -9.91 -25.86 19.56
N SER A 56 -10.37 -24.74 20.11
CA SER A 56 -10.74 -24.67 21.54
C SER A 56 -12.00 -25.46 21.88
N GLY A 57 -12.85 -25.79 20.89
CA GLY A 57 -14.15 -26.44 21.11
C GLY A 57 -15.19 -25.58 21.82
N ARG A 58 -14.91 -24.29 22.09
CA ARG A 58 -15.78 -23.38 22.84
C ARG A 58 -16.60 -22.43 21.96
N ALA A 59 -16.41 -22.48 20.63
CA ALA A 59 -17.16 -21.64 19.72
C ALA A 59 -18.64 -22.02 19.75
N PRO A 60 -19.57 -21.06 19.94
CA PRO A 60 -20.99 -21.36 19.88
C PRO A 60 -21.40 -21.75 18.45
N GLU A 61 -22.48 -22.52 18.35
CA GLU A 61 -23.14 -22.74 17.06
C GLU A 61 -23.54 -21.40 16.44
N GLY A 62 -23.22 -21.19 15.17
CA GLY A 62 -23.46 -19.91 14.49
C GLY A 62 -22.46 -18.79 14.83
N SER A 63 -21.29 -19.10 15.40
CA SER A 63 -20.23 -18.11 15.65
C SER A 63 -19.96 -17.24 14.42
N VAL A 64 -20.03 -15.92 14.61
CA VAL A 64 -19.88 -14.93 13.54
C VAL A 64 -18.43 -14.82 13.08
N ILE A 65 -17.49 -15.16 13.95
CA ILE A 65 -16.05 -15.21 13.63
C ILE A 65 -15.76 -16.38 12.69
N LEU A 66 -16.29 -17.58 12.98
CA LEU A 66 -16.09 -18.74 12.13
C LEU A 66 -16.76 -18.55 10.75
N ALA A 67 -17.98 -18.02 10.72
CA ALA A 67 -18.66 -17.69 9.48
C ALA A 67 -17.90 -16.65 8.64
N ALA A 68 -17.36 -15.60 9.29
CA ALA A 68 -16.56 -14.59 8.62
C ALA A 68 -15.21 -15.15 8.11
N ALA A 69 -14.58 -16.06 8.84
CA ALA A 69 -13.35 -16.72 8.42
C ALA A 69 -13.58 -17.65 7.22
N GLU A 70 -14.74 -18.33 7.16
CA GLU A 70 -15.10 -19.12 5.99
C GLU A 70 -15.28 -18.25 4.73
N ALA A 71 -15.94 -17.10 4.86
CA ALA A 71 -16.00 -16.13 3.76
C ALA A 71 -14.59 -15.66 3.35
N LYS A 72 -13.70 -15.45 4.32
CA LYS A 72 -12.31 -15.05 4.05
C LYS A 72 -11.50 -16.16 3.36
N ARG A 73 -11.72 -17.42 3.69
CA ARG A 73 -11.11 -18.58 3.00
C ARG A 73 -11.54 -18.65 1.54
N LYS A 74 -12.82 -18.38 1.24
CA LYS A 74 -13.32 -18.30 -0.14
C LYS A 74 -12.69 -17.16 -0.92
N GLU A 75 -12.64 -15.95 -0.33
CA GLU A 75 -11.95 -14.80 -0.92
C GLU A 75 -10.49 -15.14 -1.23
N ARG A 76 -9.81 -15.82 -0.31
CA ARG A 76 -8.43 -16.25 -0.51
C ARG A 76 -8.28 -17.25 -1.65
N ALA A 77 -9.17 -18.24 -1.77
CA ALA A 77 -9.13 -19.18 -2.88
C ALA A 77 -9.23 -18.46 -4.24
N HIS A 78 -10.05 -17.40 -4.33
CA HIS A 78 -10.10 -16.54 -5.51
C HIS A 78 -8.81 -15.74 -5.72
N LEU A 79 -8.16 -15.25 -4.65
CA LEU A 79 -6.86 -14.59 -4.76
C LEU A 79 -5.73 -15.55 -5.20
N GLU A 80 -5.80 -16.84 -4.85
CA GLU A 80 -4.86 -17.85 -5.36
C GLU A 80 -5.08 -18.14 -6.85
N ASP A 81 -6.33 -18.24 -7.31
CA ASP A 81 -6.66 -18.34 -8.74
C ASP A 81 -6.17 -17.09 -9.48
N LEU A 82 -6.44 -15.90 -8.96
CA LEU A 82 -5.95 -14.64 -9.51
C LEU A 82 -4.42 -14.62 -9.60
N TRP A 83 -3.72 -15.11 -8.59
CA TRP A 83 -2.25 -15.22 -8.63
C TRP A 83 -1.77 -16.10 -9.80
N SER A 84 -2.45 -17.20 -10.10
CA SER A 84 -2.13 -18.03 -11.27
C SER A 84 -2.32 -17.24 -12.57
N GLN A 85 -3.44 -16.52 -12.71
CA GLN A 85 -3.75 -15.72 -13.90
C GLN A 85 -2.77 -14.56 -14.10
N LEU A 86 -2.30 -13.97 -13.00
CA LEU A 86 -1.22 -12.99 -13.02
C LEU A 86 0.08 -13.62 -13.50
N GLY A 87 0.36 -14.87 -13.17
CA GLY A 87 1.50 -15.62 -13.70
C GLY A 87 1.49 -15.67 -15.23
N ASP A 88 0.34 -15.98 -15.82
CA ASP A 88 0.17 -16.01 -17.28
C ASP A 88 0.30 -14.61 -17.91
N ALA A 89 -0.20 -13.57 -17.24
CA ALA A 89 -0.07 -12.18 -17.72
C ALA A 89 1.38 -11.68 -17.66
N VAL A 90 2.12 -12.06 -16.61
CA VAL A 90 3.54 -11.76 -16.47
C VAL A 90 4.37 -12.52 -17.51
N ALA A 91 4.03 -13.78 -17.79
CA ALA A 91 4.66 -14.55 -18.87
C ALA A 91 4.43 -13.91 -20.25
N GLU A 92 3.20 -13.46 -20.54
CA GLU A 92 2.87 -12.76 -21.80
C GLU A 92 3.64 -11.45 -21.96
N SER A 93 3.80 -10.67 -20.87
CA SER A 93 4.55 -9.42 -20.91
C SER A 93 6.08 -9.61 -20.95
N GLY A 94 6.58 -10.78 -20.55
CA GLY A 94 8.02 -11.10 -20.58
C GLY A 94 8.86 -10.34 -19.55
N ILE A 95 8.23 -9.71 -18.54
CA ILE A 95 8.92 -8.90 -17.53
C ILE A 95 9.07 -9.66 -16.21
N PRO A 96 10.10 -9.37 -15.38
CA PRO A 96 10.18 -9.89 -14.03
C PRO A 96 9.25 -9.11 -13.08
N VAL A 97 8.45 -9.84 -12.29
CA VAL A 97 7.55 -9.26 -11.28
C VAL A 97 7.63 -10.06 -9.99
N ALA A 98 7.72 -9.34 -8.87
CA ALA A 98 7.68 -9.94 -7.55
C ALA A 98 6.34 -9.72 -6.86
N GLY A 99 5.79 -10.77 -6.24
CA GLY A 99 4.76 -10.66 -5.21
C GLY A 99 5.40 -10.22 -3.90
N ILE A 100 4.87 -9.15 -3.32
CA ILE A 100 5.42 -8.48 -2.15
C ILE A 100 4.38 -8.44 -1.00
N LYS A 101 4.76 -7.82 0.12
CA LYS A 101 3.94 -7.62 1.33
C LYS A 101 3.25 -8.90 1.79
N GLY A 102 1.92 -8.94 1.83
CA GLY A 102 1.14 -10.08 2.31
C GLY A 102 1.44 -11.34 1.52
N ARG A 103 1.64 -11.22 0.20
CA ARG A 103 1.90 -12.36 -0.68
C ARG A 103 3.26 -13.01 -0.45
N ALA A 104 4.29 -12.22 -0.12
CA ALA A 104 5.58 -12.75 0.30
C ALA A 104 5.54 -13.29 1.74
N ALA A 105 4.78 -12.65 2.64
CA ALA A 105 4.69 -13.03 4.05
C ALA A 105 4.03 -14.40 4.28
N VAL A 106 3.19 -14.91 3.36
CA VAL A 106 2.57 -16.24 3.51
C VAL A 106 3.59 -17.38 3.64
N ALA A 107 4.81 -17.21 3.11
CA ALA A 107 5.87 -18.21 3.17
C ALA A 107 6.48 -18.37 4.59
N LEU A 108 6.15 -17.46 5.51
CA LEU A 108 6.57 -17.56 6.92
C LEU A 108 5.70 -18.50 7.76
N TYR A 109 4.52 -18.87 7.26
CA TYR A 109 3.52 -19.60 8.03
C TYR A 109 3.47 -21.06 7.60
N ASP A 110 3.48 -21.98 8.58
CA ASP A 110 3.37 -23.43 8.33
C ASP A 110 2.09 -23.77 7.54
N ASP A 111 0.99 -23.14 7.93
CA ASP A 111 -0.21 -23.05 7.11
C ASP A 111 -0.28 -21.67 6.47
N PRO A 112 0.01 -21.53 5.17
CA PRO A 112 -0.12 -20.25 4.49
C PRO A 112 -1.52 -19.64 4.70
N GLY A 113 -2.56 -20.48 4.79
CA GLY A 113 -3.99 -20.19 4.88
C GLY A 113 -4.39 -19.21 5.99
N VAL A 114 -3.65 -19.18 7.10
CA VAL A 114 -3.98 -18.33 8.26
C VAL A 114 -3.54 -16.87 8.12
N ARG A 115 -2.63 -16.56 7.18
CA ARG A 115 -2.15 -15.19 6.97
C ARG A 115 -3.08 -14.40 6.05
N ASP A 116 -3.95 -13.57 6.62
CA ASP A 116 -4.93 -12.80 5.85
C ASP A 116 -4.31 -11.66 5.04
N PHE A 117 -4.75 -11.50 3.79
CA PHE A 117 -4.55 -10.32 2.94
C PHE A 117 -5.80 -10.10 2.08
N SER A 118 -5.98 -8.91 1.50
CA SER A 118 -7.21 -8.52 0.78
C SER A 118 -6.97 -8.21 -0.70
N ASP A 119 -5.72 -8.22 -1.12
CA ASP A 119 -5.22 -7.72 -2.38
C ASP A 119 -3.91 -8.44 -2.73
N ILE A 120 -3.51 -8.36 -4.01
CA ILE A 120 -2.22 -8.84 -4.48
C ILE A 120 -1.33 -7.63 -4.73
N ASP A 121 -0.34 -7.44 -3.86
CA ASP A 121 0.73 -6.47 -4.09
C ASP A 121 1.82 -7.06 -5.00
N LEU A 122 2.09 -6.37 -6.10
CA LEU A 122 3.13 -6.70 -7.07
C LEU A 122 4.20 -5.60 -7.11
N MET A 123 5.40 -5.94 -7.55
CA MET A 123 6.49 -5.01 -7.78
C MET A 123 7.15 -5.31 -9.12
N ALA A 124 7.18 -4.31 -10.00
CA ALA A 124 7.91 -4.31 -11.26
C ALA A 124 9.22 -3.49 -11.17
N GLY A 125 10.22 -3.86 -11.97
CA GLY A 125 11.54 -3.22 -11.95
C GLY A 125 11.54 -1.76 -12.43
N SER A 126 10.64 -1.41 -13.36
CA SER A 126 10.53 -0.08 -13.93
C SER A 126 9.08 0.33 -14.19
N ILE A 127 8.85 1.61 -14.46
CA ILE A 127 7.55 2.11 -14.93
C ILE A 127 7.16 1.52 -16.28
N ASP A 128 8.11 1.32 -17.19
CA ASP A 128 7.80 0.77 -18.52
C ASP A 128 7.37 -0.69 -18.41
N ASP A 129 8.02 -1.48 -17.54
CA ASP A 129 7.62 -2.85 -17.22
C ASP A 129 6.21 -2.87 -16.62
N ALA A 130 5.95 -2.00 -15.65
CA ALA A 130 4.64 -1.91 -15.02
C ALA A 130 3.54 -1.56 -16.02
N LEU A 131 3.78 -0.57 -16.89
CA LEU A 131 2.81 -0.16 -17.91
C LEU A 131 2.61 -1.22 -19.00
N ALA A 132 3.64 -2.02 -19.33
CA ALA A 132 3.50 -3.17 -20.21
C ALA A 132 2.58 -4.24 -19.59
N LEU A 133 2.75 -4.55 -18.30
CA LEU A 133 1.85 -5.48 -17.61
C LEU A 133 0.45 -4.92 -17.46
N VAL A 134 0.29 -3.62 -17.14
CA VAL A 134 -1.03 -2.97 -17.08
C VAL A 134 -1.75 -3.15 -18.42
N GLU A 135 -1.09 -2.95 -19.55
CA GLU A 135 -1.68 -3.16 -20.88
C GLU A 135 -2.27 -4.58 -21.04
N VAL A 136 -1.50 -5.61 -20.64
CA VAL A 136 -1.95 -7.02 -20.65
C VAL A 136 -3.14 -7.21 -19.71
N LEU A 137 -3.05 -6.73 -18.47
CA LEU A 137 -4.12 -6.87 -17.47
C LEU A 137 -5.40 -6.17 -17.93
N ARG A 138 -5.31 -4.97 -18.51
CA ARG A 138 -6.44 -4.23 -19.07
C ARG A 138 -7.13 -5.03 -20.18
N ARG A 139 -6.37 -5.64 -21.11
CA ARG A 139 -6.94 -6.56 -22.12
C ARG A 139 -7.62 -7.79 -21.53
N ARG A 140 -7.18 -8.24 -20.36
CA ARG A 140 -7.77 -9.36 -19.61
C ARG A 140 -8.96 -8.94 -18.72
N GLY A 141 -9.45 -7.72 -18.87
CA GLY A 141 -10.66 -7.24 -18.18
C GLY A 141 -10.41 -6.67 -16.78
N PHE A 142 -9.16 -6.38 -16.41
CA PHE A 142 -8.90 -5.61 -15.20
C PHE A 142 -9.33 -4.15 -15.41
N GLU A 143 -9.94 -3.56 -14.40
CA GLU A 143 -10.44 -2.20 -14.36
C GLU A 143 -9.58 -1.30 -13.47
N TRP A 144 -9.65 0.02 -13.69
CA TRP A 144 -9.06 0.98 -12.78
C TRP A 144 -9.75 0.92 -11.41
N TRP A 145 -8.97 0.88 -10.32
CA TRP A 145 -9.58 0.84 -8.99
C TRP A 145 -10.29 2.17 -8.67
N GLY A 146 -11.58 2.11 -8.36
CA GLY A 146 -12.36 3.32 -8.05
C GLY A 146 -12.02 3.98 -6.71
N ASN A 147 -11.36 3.26 -5.79
CA ASN A 147 -11.05 3.77 -4.45
C ASN A 147 -9.62 4.33 -4.31
N GLU A 148 -8.69 3.90 -5.17
CA GLU A 148 -7.34 4.46 -5.23
C GLU A 148 -6.94 4.71 -6.67
N LEU A 149 -6.47 5.92 -6.97
CA LEU A 149 -6.04 6.30 -8.32
C LEU A 149 -4.58 5.93 -8.56
N PRO A 150 -4.20 5.51 -9.78
CA PRO A 150 -2.80 5.37 -10.17
C PRO A 150 -2.00 6.62 -9.83
N TRP A 151 -0.75 6.45 -9.44
CA TRP A 151 0.05 7.58 -9.00
C TRP A 151 1.52 7.44 -9.29
N VAL A 152 2.14 8.58 -9.56
CA VAL A 152 3.56 8.70 -9.91
C VAL A 152 4.25 9.76 -9.06
N LYS A 153 5.53 9.51 -8.82
CA LYS A 153 6.50 10.39 -8.18
C LYS A 153 7.82 10.28 -8.93
N ARG A 154 8.73 11.22 -8.68
CA ARG A 154 10.11 11.14 -9.17
C ARG A 154 11.08 11.27 -8.01
N ASP A 155 11.98 10.31 -7.89
CA ASP A 155 13.07 10.41 -6.93
C ASP A 155 14.00 11.56 -7.35
N ARG A 156 14.26 12.49 -6.44
CA ARG A 156 15.09 13.67 -6.76
C ARG A 156 16.56 13.32 -6.93
N ARG A 157 17.02 12.23 -6.30
CA ARG A 157 18.43 11.83 -6.33
C ARG A 157 18.77 11.09 -7.62
N THR A 158 17.96 10.13 -8.01
CA THR A 158 18.22 9.28 -9.19
C THR A 158 17.47 9.72 -10.45
N GLY A 159 16.46 10.60 -10.31
CA GLY A 159 15.58 10.98 -11.41
C GLY A 159 14.58 9.89 -11.82
N ARG A 160 14.61 8.72 -11.18
CA ARG A 160 13.71 7.58 -11.47
C ARG A 160 12.26 7.92 -11.14
N ILE A 161 11.35 7.55 -12.04
CA ILE A 161 9.91 7.61 -11.80
C ILE A 161 9.49 6.33 -11.08
N TYR A 162 8.74 6.47 -10.00
CA TYR A 162 8.22 5.37 -9.18
C TYR A 162 6.77 5.65 -8.79
N GLY A 163 6.04 4.61 -8.45
CA GLY A 163 4.60 4.74 -8.28
C GLY A 163 3.88 3.44 -7.95
N GLN A 164 2.57 3.50 -8.14
CA GLN A 164 1.67 2.35 -8.03
C GLN A 164 0.54 2.52 -9.03
N VAL A 165 0.16 1.41 -9.65
CA VAL A 165 -1.01 1.29 -10.50
C VAL A 165 -1.98 0.29 -9.84
N PRO A 166 -3.00 0.78 -9.12
CA PRO A 166 -4.05 -0.06 -8.57
C PRO A 166 -5.06 -0.47 -9.66
N LEU A 167 -5.39 -1.76 -9.68
CA LEU A 167 -6.35 -2.36 -10.60
C LEU A 167 -7.32 -3.27 -9.83
N ASP A 168 -8.53 -3.44 -10.33
CA ASP A 168 -9.51 -4.41 -9.85
C ASP A 168 -9.79 -5.44 -10.94
N LEU A 169 -9.92 -6.71 -10.59
CA LEU A 169 -10.68 -7.67 -11.40
C LEU A 169 -12.08 -7.83 -10.80
N VAL A 170 -13.12 -7.53 -11.59
CA VAL A 170 -14.52 -7.67 -11.16
C VAL A 170 -15.06 -9.02 -11.62
N ARG A 171 -15.57 -9.83 -10.69
CA ARG A 171 -16.26 -11.09 -11.00
C ARG A 171 -17.60 -11.15 -10.28
N GLY A 172 -18.69 -10.99 -11.03
CA GLY A 172 -20.02 -10.83 -10.45
C GLY A 172 -20.08 -9.60 -9.55
N THR A 173 -20.37 -9.79 -8.26
CA THR A 173 -20.38 -8.70 -7.26
C THR A 173 -19.05 -8.53 -6.51
N GLU A 174 -18.08 -9.42 -6.75
CA GLU A 174 -16.80 -9.41 -6.05
C GLU A 174 -15.75 -8.59 -6.82
N ARG A 175 -14.84 -7.95 -6.07
CA ARG A 175 -13.73 -7.16 -6.60
C ARG A 175 -12.44 -7.67 -5.97
N PHE A 176 -11.45 -7.96 -6.81
CA PHE A 176 -10.14 -8.41 -6.38
C PHE A 176 -9.08 -7.38 -6.77
N GLY A 177 -8.48 -6.75 -5.76
CA GLY A 177 -7.49 -5.69 -5.96
C GLY A 177 -6.10 -6.24 -6.30
N VAL A 178 -5.42 -5.56 -7.22
CA VAL A 178 -4.02 -5.76 -7.56
C VAL A 178 -3.31 -4.40 -7.49
N ASP A 179 -2.32 -4.30 -6.61
CA ASP A 179 -1.49 -3.10 -6.45
C ASP A 179 -0.14 -3.32 -7.13
N LEU A 180 0.01 -2.80 -8.35
CA LEU A 180 1.28 -2.90 -9.09
C LEU A 180 2.20 -1.72 -8.77
N HIS A 181 3.13 -1.93 -7.86
CA HIS A 181 4.20 -0.99 -7.56
C HIS A 181 5.34 -1.07 -8.58
N PHE A 182 6.12 0.00 -8.73
CA PHE A 182 7.26 0.01 -9.65
C PHE A 182 8.39 0.94 -9.27
N SER A 183 9.62 0.58 -9.68
CA SER A 183 10.87 1.34 -9.52
C SER A 183 11.25 1.70 -8.07
N GLY A 184 10.54 1.18 -7.06
CA GLY A 184 10.71 1.55 -5.66
C GLY A 184 9.39 1.71 -4.90
N TYR A 185 9.50 2.12 -3.65
CA TYR A 185 8.35 2.23 -2.75
C TYR A 185 8.29 3.61 -2.09
N SER A 186 7.10 4.23 -2.09
CA SER A 186 6.87 5.50 -1.39
C SER A 186 6.64 5.24 0.08
N ILE A 187 7.43 5.87 0.93
CA ILE A 187 7.24 5.83 2.39
C ILE A 187 6.74 7.21 2.83
N ARG A 188 5.59 7.24 3.51
CA ARG A 188 4.99 8.47 4.05
C ARG A 188 4.87 9.56 2.99
N HIS A 189 5.29 10.79 3.30
CA HIS A 189 5.12 11.94 2.41
C HIS A 189 6.17 12.00 1.30
N SER A 190 7.46 11.86 1.65
CA SER A 190 8.57 12.22 0.75
C SER A 190 9.71 11.20 0.68
N ARG A 191 9.65 10.11 1.44
CA ARG A 191 10.73 9.11 1.47
C ARG A 191 10.55 8.09 0.36
N PHE A 192 11.67 7.59 -0.12
CA PHE A 192 11.76 6.64 -1.21
C PHE A 192 12.64 5.47 -0.78
N LEU A 193 12.10 4.27 -0.89
CA LEU A 193 12.85 3.02 -0.73
C LEU A 193 13.18 2.48 -2.12
N PRO A 194 14.46 2.50 -2.53
CA PRO A 194 14.86 1.92 -3.80
C PRO A 194 14.66 0.41 -3.76
N VAL A 195 13.99 -0.07 -4.79
CA VAL A 195 13.73 -1.49 -5.01
C VAL A 195 14.29 -1.88 -6.37
N GLU A 196 14.84 -3.08 -6.41
CA GLU A 196 15.24 -3.74 -7.63
C GLU A 196 14.52 -5.08 -7.66
N VAL A 197 13.95 -5.41 -8.81
CA VAL A 197 13.29 -6.70 -9.05
C VAL A 197 14.23 -7.49 -9.93
N THR A 198 14.70 -8.61 -9.41
CA THR A 198 15.56 -9.56 -10.12
C THR A 198 14.80 -10.87 -10.33
N GLY A 199 15.32 -11.76 -11.17
CA GLY A 199 14.68 -13.04 -11.47
C GLY A 199 13.89 -13.05 -12.78
N THR A 200 12.99 -14.02 -12.91
CA THR A 200 12.17 -14.23 -14.11
C THR A 200 10.72 -14.50 -13.74
N GLY A 201 9.79 -14.09 -14.61
CA GLY A 201 8.37 -14.32 -14.42
C GLY A 201 7.82 -13.73 -13.12
N LEU A 202 6.68 -14.28 -12.70
CA LEU A 202 6.05 -13.97 -11.42
C LEU A 202 6.65 -14.85 -10.31
N HIS A 203 7.35 -14.23 -9.37
CA HIS A 203 7.94 -14.91 -8.21
C HIS A 203 7.51 -14.24 -6.91
N ARG A 204 7.85 -14.83 -5.77
CA ARG A 204 7.65 -14.21 -4.45
C ARG A 204 9.00 -13.80 -3.89
N TRP A 205 9.06 -12.62 -3.29
CA TRP A 205 10.24 -12.24 -2.53
C TRP A 205 10.41 -13.08 -1.27
N THR A 206 11.66 -13.27 -0.89
CA THR A 206 12.00 -13.83 0.42
C THR A 206 11.54 -12.90 1.54
N PRO A 207 11.37 -13.41 2.77
CA PRO A 207 11.06 -12.59 3.93
C PRO A 207 11.99 -11.40 4.13
N MET A 208 13.30 -11.56 3.89
CA MET A 208 14.29 -10.49 4.07
C MET A 208 14.23 -9.42 2.98
N GLU A 209 13.98 -9.80 1.72
CA GLU A 209 13.72 -8.82 0.64
C GLU A 209 12.45 -8.00 0.90
N ASN A 210 11.43 -8.65 1.48
CA ASN A 210 10.13 -8.04 1.76
C ASN A 210 10.10 -7.17 3.03
N LEU A 211 10.96 -7.44 4.02
CA LEU A 211 10.92 -6.78 5.32
C LEU A 211 10.95 -5.24 5.24
N PRO A 212 11.82 -4.58 4.44
CA PRO A 212 11.80 -3.12 4.32
C PRO A 212 10.47 -2.56 3.81
N LEU A 213 9.75 -3.29 2.94
CA LEU A 213 8.42 -2.89 2.47
C LEU A 213 7.36 -3.04 3.56
N LEU A 214 7.40 -4.11 4.35
CA LEU A 214 6.47 -4.29 5.48
C LEU A 214 6.62 -3.16 6.49
N VAL A 215 7.86 -2.81 6.86
CA VAL A 215 8.15 -1.68 7.75
C VAL A 215 7.73 -0.36 7.11
N GLY A 216 8.03 -0.15 5.83
CA GLY A 216 7.65 1.05 5.08
C GLY A 216 6.13 1.25 4.98
N ASN A 217 5.38 0.16 4.77
CA ASN A 217 3.93 0.16 4.72
C ASN A 217 3.32 0.53 6.08
N ALA A 218 3.73 -0.16 7.15
CA ALA A 218 3.29 0.14 8.51
C ALA A 218 3.66 1.59 8.92
N ALA A 219 4.84 2.07 8.51
CA ALA A 219 5.28 3.44 8.74
C ALA A 219 4.46 4.49 7.97
N GLY A 220 4.00 4.16 6.75
CA GLY A 220 3.12 5.01 5.94
C GLY A 220 1.70 5.14 6.49
N ASP A 221 1.18 4.05 7.07
CA ASP A 221 -0.07 4.04 7.83
C ASP A 221 0.08 4.67 9.22
N PHE A 222 1.32 4.73 9.72
CA PHE A 222 1.65 5.10 11.10
C PHE A 222 0.85 4.24 12.09
N LEU A 223 0.83 2.93 11.86
CA LEU A 223 0.08 1.95 12.62
C LEU A 223 0.84 0.62 12.59
N ILE A 224 1.00 -0.01 13.75
CA ILE A 224 1.47 -1.40 13.84
C ILE A 224 0.24 -2.27 14.03
N ARG A 225 -0.02 -3.19 13.09
CA ARG A 225 -1.10 -4.17 13.18
C ARG A 225 -0.59 -5.50 13.74
N GLN A 226 -1.49 -6.36 14.21
CA GLN A 226 -1.11 -7.69 14.68
C GLN A 226 -0.43 -8.54 13.60
N LYS A 227 -0.83 -8.41 12.32
CA LYS A 227 -0.15 -9.09 11.21
C LYS A 227 1.34 -8.76 11.14
N ASP A 228 1.71 -7.50 11.37
CA ASP A 228 3.10 -7.04 11.29
C ASP A 228 3.92 -7.64 12.44
N VAL A 229 3.30 -7.76 13.63
CA VAL A 229 3.89 -8.43 14.79
C VAL A 229 4.05 -9.93 14.56
N ASN A 230 3.05 -10.61 13.99
CA ASN A 230 3.14 -12.03 13.68
C ASN A 230 4.24 -12.31 12.67
N ASP A 231 4.30 -11.54 11.58
CA ASP A 231 5.32 -11.70 10.54
C ASP A 231 6.73 -11.54 11.13
N VAL A 232 6.97 -10.50 11.96
CA VAL A 232 8.27 -10.31 12.63
C VAL A 232 8.54 -11.36 13.70
N THR A 233 7.52 -11.82 14.42
CA THR A 233 7.70 -12.90 15.42
C THR A 233 8.16 -14.18 14.72
N LEU A 234 7.52 -14.58 13.62
CA LEU A 234 7.94 -15.76 12.85
C LEU A 234 9.36 -15.60 12.32
N MET A 235 9.70 -14.45 11.73
CA MET A 235 11.07 -14.18 11.29
C MET A 235 12.08 -14.29 12.45
N LEU A 236 11.73 -13.81 13.65
CA LEU A 236 12.60 -13.90 14.82
C LEU A 236 12.74 -15.31 15.37
N GLU A 237 11.75 -16.18 15.25
CA GLU A 237 11.82 -17.57 15.74
C GLU A 237 12.63 -18.49 14.80
N HIS A 238 12.89 -18.05 13.56
CA HIS A 238 13.77 -18.76 12.63
C HIS A 238 15.22 -18.21 12.69
N SER A 239 16.21 -19.11 12.74
CA SER A 239 17.63 -18.76 12.91
C SER A 239 18.37 -18.33 11.64
N ASP A 240 17.84 -18.64 10.46
CA ASP A 240 18.65 -18.75 9.24
C ASP A 240 18.61 -17.50 8.35
N TRP A 241 18.03 -16.40 8.84
CA TRP A 241 17.90 -15.18 8.06
C TRP A 241 19.17 -14.30 8.13
N ASP A 242 19.66 -13.87 6.97
CA ASP A 242 20.59 -12.75 6.89
C ASP A 242 19.83 -11.42 6.98
N TRP A 243 19.80 -10.85 8.18
CA TRP A 243 19.11 -9.60 8.46
C TRP A 243 19.87 -8.36 7.97
N ALA A 244 21.18 -8.47 7.75
CA ALA A 244 22.03 -7.29 7.56
C ALA A 244 21.61 -6.46 6.32
N PRO A 245 21.37 -7.06 5.14
CA PRO A 245 20.91 -6.30 3.97
C PRO A 245 19.56 -5.60 4.20
N ALA A 246 18.61 -6.28 4.84
CA ALA A 246 17.28 -5.72 5.11
C ALA A 246 17.34 -4.54 6.09
N LEU A 247 18.12 -4.70 7.17
CA LEU A 247 18.33 -3.64 8.16
C LEU A 247 19.07 -2.44 7.58
N GLU A 248 20.05 -2.65 6.71
CA GLU A 248 20.74 -1.56 6.02
C GLU A 248 19.78 -0.78 5.14
N ARG A 249 18.90 -1.47 4.38
CA ARG A 249 17.83 -0.79 3.61
C ARG A 249 16.90 0.00 4.51
N ILE A 250 16.46 -0.55 5.64
CA ILE A 250 15.63 0.15 6.64
C ILE A 250 16.34 1.41 7.17
N ARG A 251 17.63 1.32 7.52
CA ARG A 251 18.41 2.45 8.04
C ARG A 251 18.63 3.53 6.99
N SER A 252 19.01 3.15 5.77
CA SER A 252 19.31 4.09 4.67
C SER A 252 18.12 4.97 4.29
N VAL A 253 16.88 4.52 4.54
CA VAL A 253 15.65 5.30 4.32
C VAL A 253 15.07 5.88 5.62
N GLY A 254 15.83 5.81 6.72
CA GLY A 254 15.52 6.37 8.03
C GLY A 254 14.36 5.68 8.77
N LEU A 255 14.04 4.43 8.46
CA LEU A 255 12.97 3.67 9.10
C LEU A 255 13.38 3.01 10.42
N GLY A 256 14.65 3.12 10.83
CA GLY A 256 15.15 2.60 12.12
C GLY A 256 14.26 2.92 13.35
N PRO A 257 13.77 4.16 13.54
CA PRO A 257 12.85 4.50 14.63
C PRO A 257 11.56 3.67 14.64
N PHE A 258 11.00 3.38 13.46
CA PHE A 258 9.75 2.64 13.30
C PHE A 258 9.98 1.14 13.41
N TRP A 259 11.10 0.64 12.87
CA TRP A 259 11.53 -0.75 13.09
C TRP A 259 11.68 -1.07 14.58
N ASN A 260 12.36 -0.20 15.34
CA ASN A 260 12.45 -0.34 16.80
C ASN A 260 11.06 -0.34 17.46
N ALA A 261 10.06 0.35 16.87
CA ALA A 261 8.68 0.35 17.36
C ALA A 261 7.97 -0.98 17.12
N ILE A 262 8.19 -1.60 15.96
CA ILE A 262 7.69 -2.94 15.64
C ILE A 262 8.34 -3.96 16.56
N LEU A 263 9.67 -3.99 16.68
CA LEU A 263 10.38 -4.90 17.59
C LEU A 263 9.87 -4.77 19.02
N ALA A 264 9.68 -3.55 19.52
CA ALA A 264 9.15 -3.35 20.87
C ALA A 264 7.68 -3.74 21.02
N ALA A 265 6.87 -3.67 19.97
CA ALA A 265 5.52 -4.21 19.98
C ALA A 265 5.59 -5.74 20.05
N THR A 266 6.42 -6.36 19.21
CA THR A 266 6.66 -7.80 19.18
C THR A 266 7.13 -8.32 20.53
N THR A 267 8.21 -7.79 21.11
CA THR A 267 8.72 -8.25 22.41
C THR A 267 7.72 -8.06 23.55
N ARG A 268 6.87 -7.03 23.47
CA ARG A 268 5.82 -6.78 24.47
C ARG A 268 4.67 -7.76 24.38
N THR A 269 4.28 -8.21 23.19
CA THR A 269 3.07 -9.05 23.00
C THR A 269 3.39 -10.52 22.80
N ALA A 270 4.59 -10.85 22.32
CA ALA A 270 5.04 -12.20 22.04
C ALA A 270 5.74 -12.84 23.24
N ALA A 271 5.48 -14.12 23.46
CA ALA A 271 6.25 -15.00 24.33
C ALA A 271 7.37 -15.65 23.51
N LEU A 272 8.40 -14.84 23.19
CA LEU A 272 9.53 -15.27 22.36
C LEU A 272 10.36 -16.36 23.04
N SER A 273 10.96 -17.25 22.24
CA SER A 273 12.08 -18.09 22.72
C SER A 273 13.24 -17.22 23.23
N PRO A 274 14.09 -17.74 24.14
CA PRO A 274 15.29 -17.01 24.59
C PRO A 274 16.17 -16.54 23.42
N GLU A 275 16.35 -17.39 22.40
CA GLU A 275 17.13 -17.10 21.21
C GLU A 275 16.49 -16.00 20.36
N ALA A 276 15.16 -16.05 20.16
CA ALA A 276 14.44 -15.00 19.44
C ALA A 276 14.44 -13.67 20.20
N ALA A 277 14.40 -13.70 21.54
CA ALA A 277 14.49 -12.50 22.38
C ALA A 277 15.88 -11.85 22.31
N GLU A 278 16.95 -12.65 22.36
CA GLU A 278 18.33 -12.17 22.17
C GLU A 278 18.52 -11.59 20.76
N ARG A 279 18.02 -12.29 19.73
CA ARG A 279 18.01 -11.81 18.35
C ARG A 279 17.28 -10.47 18.23
N ALA A 280 16.09 -10.34 18.82
CA ALA A 280 15.35 -9.08 18.81
C ALA A 280 16.13 -7.93 19.47
N ALA A 281 16.87 -8.21 20.55
CA ALA A 281 17.74 -7.22 21.18
C ALA A 281 18.89 -6.81 20.24
N GLY A 282 19.55 -7.76 19.60
CA GLY A 282 20.63 -7.51 18.64
C GLY A 282 20.19 -6.79 17.35
N LEU A 283 18.94 -6.94 16.94
CA LEU A 283 18.37 -6.29 15.74
C LEU A 283 17.85 -4.87 16.02
N THR A 284 17.87 -4.41 17.27
CA THR A 284 17.49 -3.04 17.62
C THR A 284 18.51 -2.05 17.04
N VAL A 285 18.04 -1.01 16.35
CA VAL A 285 18.92 0.02 15.81
C VAL A 285 19.39 0.93 16.94
N ALA A 286 20.66 0.77 17.33
CA ALA A 286 21.31 1.53 18.39
C ALA A 286 21.33 3.04 18.10
N GLY A 287 21.28 3.86 19.17
CA GLY A 287 21.36 5.32 19.07
C GLY A 287 20.13 6.02 18.47
N VAL A 288 19.07 5.28 18.15
CA VAL A 288 17.87 5.81 17.50
C VAL A 288 16.66 5.74 18.42
N VAL A 289 16.06 6.91 18.69
CA VAL A 289 14.84 7.01 19.50
C VAL A 289 13.67 6.39 18.75
N ARG A 290 13.04 5.40 19.39
CA ARG A 290 11.87 4.69 18.90
C ARG A 290 10.70 5.63 18.63
N GLU A 291 10.01 5.43 17.51
CA GLU A 291 8.72 6.06 17.30
C GLU A 291 7.64 5.45 18.21
N SER A 292 6.53 6.16 18.37
CA SER A 292 5.38 5.67 19.11
C SER A 292 4.15 5.74 18.21
N PRO A 293 4.00 4.84 17.22
CA PRO A 293 2.73 4.66 16.54
C PRO A 293 1.68 4.03 17.48
N PRO A 294 0.37 4.21 17.22
CA PRO A 294 -0.64 3.34 17.81
C PRO A 294 -0.39 1.88 17.44
N PHE A 295 -0.82 0.98 18.32
CA PHE A 295 -0.89 -0.46 18.06
C PHE A 295 -2.36 -0.86 17.88
N ALA A 296 -2.63 -1.67 16.85
CA ALA A 296 -3.90 -2.26 16.48
C ALA A 296 -5.07 -1.34 16.09
N VAL A 297 -5.13 -0.13 16.66
CA VAL A 297 -6.24 0.81 16.45
C VAL A 297 -5.74 2.03 15.68
N PRO A 298 -6.28 2.34 14.48
CA PRO A 298 -5.90 3.53 13.73
C PRO A 298 -6.11 4.81 14.56
N ALA A 299 -5.15 5.74 14.47
CA ALA A 299 -5.25 7.06 15.09
C ALA A 299 -4.93 8.16 14.07
N PRO A 300 -5.90 8.61 13.25
CA PRO A 300 -5.66 9.52 12.12
C PRO A 300 -4.88 10.78 12.48
N ARG A 301 -5.20 11.41 13.62
CA ARG A 301 -4.46 12.60 14.10
C ARG A 301 -2.98 12.31 14.40
N ARG A 302 -2.68 11.13 14.95
CA ARG A 302 -1.29 10.70 15.19
C ARG A 302 -0.57 10.37 13.89
N ARG A 303 -1.25 9.74 12.91
CA ARG A 303 -0.72 9.54 11.56
C ARG A 303 -0.30 10.86 10.92
N VAL A 304 -1.18 11.87 10.94
CA VAL A 304 -0.87 13.21 10.41
C VAL A 304 0.36 13.79 11.12
N ARG A 305 0.36 13.81 12.46
CA ARG A 305 1.49 14.34 13.24
C ARG A 305 2.81 13.61 12.94
N GLY A 306 2.78 12.28 12.89
CA GLY A 306 3.93 11.44 12.60
C GLY A 306 4.49 11.72 11.21
N THR A 307 3.64 11.74 10.19
CA THR A 307 4.03 12.03 8.81
C THR A 307 4.54 13.47 8.62
N VAL A 308 3.95 14.45 9.30
CA VAL A 308 4.41 15.85 9.27
C VAL A 308 5.78 16.01 9.90
N LEU A 309 6.00 15.39 11.06
CA LEU A 309 7.29 15.40 11.75
C LEU A 309 8.38 14.69 10.92
N ASP A 310 8.03 13.57 10.31
CA ASP A 310 8.90 12.83 9.40
C ASP A 310 9.30 13.67 8.17
N ALA A 311 8.32 14.35 7.56
CA ALA A 311 8.55 15.24 6.43
C ALA A 311 9.44 16.43 6.82
N TYR A 312 9.24 17.02 8.00
CA TYR A 312 10.11 18.07 8.53
C TYR A 312 11.56 17.61 8.65
N ARG A 313 11.79 16.46 9.30
CA ARG A 313 13.13 15.88 9.50
C ARG A 313 13.82 15.48 8.20
N SER A 314 13.04 15.14 7.18
CA SER A 314 13.56 14.75 5.87
C SER A 314 13.96 15.96 5.00
N GLY A 315 13.61 17.19 5.39
CA GLY A 315 14.12 18.39 4.76
C GLY A 315 15.52 18.67 5.26
N GLY A 316 16.52 18.72 4.37
CA GLY A 316 17.94 18.94 4.70
C GLY A 316 18.29 20.32 5.26
N GLY A 317 17.33 21.04 5.84
CA GLY A 317 17.46 22.35 6.45
C GLY A 317 16.10 22.90 6.89
N LEU A 318 16.09 23.90 7.77
CA LEU A 318 14.87 24.44 8.42
C LEU A 318 13.77 24.81 7.42
N LEU A 319 14.08 25.65 6.43
CA LEU A 319 13.10 26.10 5.43
C LEU A 319 12.55 24.95 4.58
N SER A 320 13.43 24.04 4.15
CA SER A 320 13.00 22.86 3.38
C SER A 320 12.13 21.93 4.23
N GLY A 321 12.48 21.73 5.51
CA GLY A 321 11.71 20.95 6.46
C GLY A 321 10.33 21.53 6.68
N VAL A 322 10.21 22.85 6.95
CA VAL A 322 8.90 23.51 7.11
C VAL A 322 8.05 23.37 5.85
N ARG A 323 8.63 23.55 4.66
CA ARG A 323 7.91 23.39 3.39
C ARG A 323 7.37 21.95 3.21
N LEU A 324 8.19 20.94 3.48
CA LEU A 324 7.77 19.54 3.39
C LEU A 324 6.70 19.20 4.44
N ALA A 325 6.86 19.70 5.67
CA ALA A 325 5.89 19.53 6.74
C ALA A 325 4.52 20.14 6.39
N ALA A 326 4.51 21.34 5.80
CA ALA A 326 3.28 22.00 5.34
C ALA A 326 2.61 21.22 4.20
N GLY A 327 3.39 20.67 3.26
CA GLY A 327 2.91 19.80 2.19
C GLY A 327 2.28 18.51 2.75
N ALA A 328 2.97 17.85 3.67
CA ALA A 328 2.48 16.67 4.36
C ALA A 328 1.18 16.96 5.12
N TYR A 329 1.14 18.05 5.89
CA TYR A 329 -0.05 18.43 6.65
C TYR A 329 -1.23 18.67 5.72
N ARG A 330 -1.04 19.44 4.64
CA ARG A 330 -2.09 19.72 3.66
C ARG A 330 -2.64 18.44 3.02
N TYR A 331 -1.77 17.48 2.69
CA TYR A 331 -2.16 16.23 2.04
C TYR A 331 -2.87 15.26 3.00
N TYR A 332 -2.35 15.08 4.22
CA TYR A 332 -2.82 14.04 5.13
C TYR A 332 -3.93 14.48 6.10
N ARG A 333 -4.15 15.79 6.31
CA ARG A 333 -5.12 16.28 7.31
C ARG A 333 -6.58 16.01 6.96
N HIS A 334 -6.89 15.73 5.69
CA HIS A 334 -8.25 15.46 5.23
C HIS A 334 -8.29 14.14 4.45
N PRO A 335 -9.38 13.37 4.54
CA PRO A 335 -9.64 12.30 3.60
C PRO A 335 -9.67 12.87 2.18
N LEU A 336 -8.83 12.33 1.30
CA LEU A 336 -8.82 12.72 -0.11
C LEU A 336 -9.97 12.00 -0.81
N ARG A 337 -10.76 12.75 -1.57
CA ARG A 337 -11.86 12.25 -2.39
C ARG A 337 -11.82 12.96 -3.72
N LEU A 338 -12.07 12.23 -4.79
CA LEU A 338 -12.16 12.79 -6.12
C LEU A 338 -13.36 13.74 -6.20
N THR A 339 -13.08 15.01 -6.53
CA THR A 339 -14.10 16.06 -6.61
C THR A 339 -13.93 16.89 -7.87
N ALA A 340 -15.05 17.21 -8.51
CA ALA A 340 -15.10 18.18 -9.59
C ALA A 340 -15.24 19.60 -9.02
N ARG A 341 -14.38 20.52 -9.45
CA ARG A 341 -14.43 21.93 -9.07
C ARG A 341 -15.20 22.74 -10.12
N GLN A 342 -15.90 23.78 -9.65
CA GLN A 342 -16.65 24.69 -10.51
C GLN A 342 -15.74 25.64 -11.32
N SER A 343 -14.58 25.99 -10.78
CA SER A 343 -13.61 26.89 -11.42
C SER A 343 -12.23 26.28 -11.48
N CYS A 344 -11.48 26.62 -12.54
CA CYS A 344 -10.10 26.22 -12.66
C CYS A 344 -9.22 27.08 -11.74
N ARG A 345 -8.43 26.43 -10.88
CA ARG A 345 -7.47 27.08 -9.97
C ARG A 345 -6.02 26.88 -10.39
N HIS A 346 -5.77 26.23 -11.52
CA HIS A 346 -4.42 25.98 -12.01
C HIS A 346 -3.86 27.27 -12.64
N LYS A 347 -2.77 27.81 -12.08
CA LYS A 347 -1.93 28.80 -12.78
C LYS A 347 -1.06 28.07 -13.80
N ALA A 348 -0.71 28.70 -14.92
CA ALA A 348 -0.02 28.07 -16.06
C ALA A 348 1.20 27.14 -15.71
N PRO A 349 2.03 27.40 -14.68
CA PRO A 349 3.09 26.44 -14.28
C PRO A 349 2.59 25.30 -13.37
N ALA A 350 1.54 25.54 -12.57
CA ALA A 350 0.90 24.52 -11.72
C ALA A 350 0.02 23.55 -12.53
N ALA A 351 -0.20 23.86 -13.81
CA ALA A 351 -0.97 23.07 -14.76
C ALA A 351 -0.15 21.94 -15.42
N ALA A 352 1.16 21.82 -15.11
CA ALA A 352 2.05 20.78 -15.65
C ALA A 352 2.69 19.86 -14.57
N PRO A 353 1.89 19.14 -13.76
CA PRO A 353 2.40 18.29 -12.68
C PRO A 353 3.30 17.14 -13.17
N ILE A 354 3.09 16.66 -14.40
CA ILE A 354 3.90 15.58 -15.01
C ILE A 354 5.33 16.04 -15.32
N ARG A 355 5.51 17.27 -15.81
CA ARG A 355 6.84 17.84 -16.04
C ARG A 355 7.64 18.07 -14.76
N HIS A 356 6.95 18.28 -13.64
CA HIS A 356 7.52 18.68 -12.37
C HIS A 356 7.30 17.64 -11.26
N LEU A 357 7.40 16.35 -11.62
CA LEU A 357 7.35 15.26 -10.65
C LEU A 357 8.47 15.41 -9.61
N ARG A 358 8.13 15.15 -8.35
CA ARG A 358 9.02 15.20 -7.19
C ARG A 358 8.61 14.13 -6.18
N ASN A 359 9.50 13.73 -5.29
CA ASN A 359 9.25 12.71 -4.27
C ASN A 359 8.24 13.14 -3.19
N ASP A 360 8.12 14.44 -2.94
CA ASP A 360 7.20 15.07 -1.96
C ASP A 360 5.81 15.38 -2.52
N VAL A 361 5.52 15.04 -3.78
CA VAL A 361 4.22 15.26 -4.42
C VAL A 361 3.75 13.98 -5.06
N CYS A 362 2.67 13.42 -4.55
CA CYS A 362 1.99 12.30 -5.19
C CYS A 362 1.08 12.85 -6.29
N VAL A 363 1.49 12.70 -7.55
CA VAL A 363 0.62 13.04 -8.69
C VAL A 363 -0.24 11.83 -8.99
N ARG A 364 -1.52 11.92 -8.66
CA ARG A 364 -2.56 10.95 -9.02
C ARG A 364 -2.95 11.15 -10.47
N LEU A 365 -3.20 10.07 -11.18
CA LEU A 365 -3.58 10.03 -12.59
C LEU A 365 -5.01 9.52 -12.63
N VAL A 366 -5.95 10.40 -12.95
CA VAL A 366 -7.38 10.07 -12.97
C VAL A 366 -7.76 9.62 -14.38
N PRO A 367 -8.21 8.37 -14.56
CA PRO A 367 -8.73 7.90 -15.85
C PRO A 367 -9.82 8.83 -16.41
N MET A 368 -9.84 9.06 -17.73
CA MET A 368 -10.82 9.96 -18.34
C MET A 368 -12.28 9.50 -18.15
N ASP A 369 -12.53 8.20 -18.12
CA ASP A 369 -13.86 7.64 -17.82
C ASP A 369 -14.35 8.02 -16.41
N MET A 370 -13.48 7.99 -15.41
CA MET A 370 -13.78 8.48 -14.06
C MET A 370 -14.02 9.99 -14.04
N VAL A 371 -13.24 10.77 -14.79
CA VAL A 371 -13.47 12.22 -14.94
C VAL A 371 -14.85 12.49 -15.53
N ARG A 372 -15.24 11.76 -16.59
CA ARG A 372 -16.56 11.86 -17.22
C ARG A 372 -17.69 11.52 -16.25
N ALA A 373 -17.53 10.48 -15.44
CA ALA A 373 -18.54 10.04 -14.47
C ALA A 373 -18.84 11.09 -13.38
N LEU A 374 -17.88 11.96 -13.05
CA LEU A 374 -18.07 13.00 -12.03
C LEU A 374 -18.93 14.17 -12.50
N ALA A 375 -18.91 14.48 -13.80
CA ALA A 375 -19.71 15.54 -14.40
C ALA A 375 -19.63 15.42 -15.93
N PRO A 376 -20.74 15.07 -16.62
CA PRO A 376 -20.78 15.10 -18.07
C PRO A 376 -20.58 16.54 -18.55
N GLY A 377 -19.41 16.82 -19.12
CA GLY A 377 -19.09 18.10 -19.74
C GLY A 377 -19.53 18.17 -21.20
N THR A 378 -19.54 19.38 -21.76
CA THR A 378 -19.60 19.62 -23.20
C THR A 378 -18.18 19.70 -23.75
N ALA A 379 -17.89 18.93 -24.80
CA ALA A 379 -16.57 18.93 -25.43
C ALA A 379 -16.22 20.34 -25.96
N PRO A 380 -14.98 20.84 -25.79
CA PRO A 380 -14.56 22.10 -26.41
C PRO A 380 -14.62 22.00 -27.93
N GLU A 381 -14.87 23.14 -28.58
CA GLU A 381 -14.78 23.31 -30.04
C GLU A 381 -13.32 23.39 -30.52
N ASP A 382 -12.39 23.79 -29.64
CA ASP A 382 -10.99 23.98 -30.01
C ASP A 382 -10.30 22.65 -30.39
N ALA A 383 -9.70 22.66 -31.59
CA ALA A 383 -8.96 21.53 -32.13
C ALA A 383 -7.67 21.25 -31.34
N LEU A 384 -7.41 19.96 -31.16
CA LEU A 384 -6.24 19.35 -30.52
C LEU A 384 -4.91 19.95 -31.03
N GLN A 385 -4.17 20.66 -30.18
CA GLN A 385 -2.73 20.80 -30.35
C GLN A 385 -2.02 19.63 -29.65
N GLN A 386 -2.00 18.46 -30.31
CA GLN A 386 -1.29 17.26 -29.83
C GLN A 386 0.22 17.43 -29.98
N LYS A 387 0.85 18.26 -29.14
CA LYS A 387 2.30 18.13 -28.94
C LYS A 387 2.56 17.21 -27.77
N ALA A 388 2.58 15.90 -28.05
CA ALA A 388 3.02 14.90 -27.09
C ALA A 388 4.52 15.11 -26.82
N SER A 389 4.88 15.27 -25.55
CA SER A 389 6.26 15.36 -25.10
C SER A 389 6.62 14.10 -24.30
N PRO A 390 7.77 13.47 -24.55
CA PRO A 390 8.18 12.30 -23.77
C PRO A 390 8.43 12.71 -22.31
N VAL A 391 8.03 11.86 -21.36
CA VAL A 391 8.35 12.06 -19.94
C VAL A 391 9.73 11.42 -19.67
N PRO A 392 10.74 12.16 -19.18
CA PRO A 392 12.08 11.61 -19.01
C PRO A 392 12.11 10.39 -18.06
N GLY A 393 12.74 9.29 -18.48
CA GLY A 393 12.86 8.06 -17.69
C GLY A 393 11.80 7.00 -17.99
N THR A 394 11.03 7.16 -19.06
CA THR A 394 10.01 6.21 -19.53
C THR A 394 9.75 6.44 -21.02
N VAL A 395 9.42 5.38 -21.75
CA VAL A 395 8.97 5.45 -23.15
C VAL A 395 7.46 5.26 -23.30
N ARG A 396 6.80 4.73 -22.27
CA ARG A 396 5.36 4.43 -22.25
C ARG A 396 4.49 5.51 -21.61
N MET A 397 5.09 6.61 -21.15
CA MET A 397 4.36 7.77 -20.64
C MET A 397 4.72 9.04 -21.42
N ARG A 398 3.69 9.76 -21.85
CA ARG A 398 3.81 11.05 -22.55
C ARG A 398 3.01 12.13 -21.84
N GLU A 399 3.51 13.36 -21.91
CA GLU A 399 2.77 14.54 -21.48
C GLU A 399 2.10 15.18 -22.70
N LEU A 400 0.79 15.38 -22.60
CA LEU A 400 -0.01 16.10 -23.59
C LEU A 400 -0.45 17.43 -22.99
N HIS A 401 -0.61 18.47 -23.82
CA HIS A 401 -1.08 19.77 -23.36
C HIS A 401 -2.39 20.18 -24.05
N TRP A 402 -3.37 20.62 -23.27
CA TRP A 402 -4.67 21.12 -23.76
C TRP A 402 -5.08 22.36 -22.98
N SER A 403 -5.31 23.49 -23.66
CA SER A 403 -5.73 24.76 -23.05
C SER A 403 -4.92 25.11 -21.79
N GLY A 404 -3.60 24.99 -21.91
CA GLY A 404 -2.65 25.28 -20.83
C GLY A 404 -2.57 24.24 -19.71
N HIS A 405 -3.31 23.12 -19.79
CA HIS A 405 -3.28 22.00 -18.84
C HIS A 405 -2.48 20.84 -19.38
N SER A 406 -1.78 20.11 -18.51
CA SER A 406 -1.12 18.88 -18.88
C SER A 406 -1.92 17.64 -18.51
N PHE A 407 -1.82 16.64 -19.37
CA PHE A 407 -2.43 15.33 -19.27
C PHE A 407 -1.33 14.29 -19.39
N ALA A 408 -1.52 13.15 -18.74
CA ALA A 408 -0.63 12.01 -18.92
C ALA A 408 -1.29 11.04 -19.89
N GLN A 409 -0.56 10.62 -20.92
CA GLN A 409 -0.91 9.45 -21.71
C GLN A 409 -0.05 8.29 -21.22
N LEU A 410 -0.67 7.19 -20.78
CA LEU A 410 -0.01 5.95 -20.41
C LEU A 410 -0.42 4.87 -21.41
N ASN A 411 0.54 4.31 -22.14
CA ASN A 411 0.24 3.53 -23.35
C ASN A 411 -0.70 4.34 -24.27
N ASP A 412 -1.91 3.85 -24.51
CA ASP A 412 -2.93 4.52 -25.32
C ASP A 412 -4.04 5.21 -24.49
N GLU A 413 -4.03 5.10 -23.16
CA GLU A 413 -5.06 5.68 -22.29
C GLU A 413 -4.66 7.08 -21.78
N LEU A 414 -5.63 8.00 -21.71
CA LEU A 414 -5.45 9.38 -21.25
C LEU A 414 -5.87 9.55 -19.78
N PHE A 415 -5.11 10.38 -19.05
CA PHE A 415 -5.33 10.62 -17.62
C PHE A 415 -5.22 12.10 -17.27
N ALA A 416 -6.10 12.54 -16.36
CA ALA A 416 -6.08 13.88 -15.78
C ALA A 416 -5.21 13.84 -14.52
N PRO A 417 -4.06 14.53 -14.49
CA PRO A 417 -3.24 14.54 -13.30
C PRO A 417 -3.84 15.44 -12.21
N THR A 418 -3.73 15.02 -10.96
CA THR A 418 -4.14 15.79 -9.78
C THR A 418 -3.27 15.47 -8.57
N VAL A 419 -3.14 16.40 -7.62
CA VAL A 419 -2.39 16.16 -6.37
C VAL A 419 -3.32 15.99 -5.18
N LEU A 420 -4.47 16.68 -5.20
CA LEU A 420 -5.42 16.72 -4.08
C LEU A 420 -6.79 16.19 -4.48
N TYR A 421 -6.85 15.37 -5.53
CA TYR A 421 -8.09 14.75 -6.01
C TYR A 421 -9.11 15.81 -6.48
N ASP A 422 -8.62 16.95 -6.92
CA ASP A 422 -9.42 18.02 -7.52
C ASP A 422 -9.31 17.94 -9.04
N ILE A 423 -10.45 17.84 -9.72
CA ILE A 423 -10.58 17.91 -11.18
C ILE A 423 -11.18 19.26 -11.55
N CYS A 424 -10.53 19.99 -12.46
CA CYS A 424 -10.98 21.31 -12.90
C CYS A 424 -11.90 21.25 -14.13
N PRO A 425 -12.60 22.34 -14.48
CA PRO A 425 -13.45 22.40 -15.68
C PRO A 425 -12.77 21.93 -16.97
N VAL A 426 -11.56 22.44 -17.26
CA VAL A 426 -10.82 22.08 -18.48
C VAL A 426 -10.60 20.57 -18.58
N GLN A 427 -10.21 19.91 -17.49
CA GLN A 427 -10.01 18.46 -17.48
C GLN A 427 -11.30 17.69 -17.79
N ARG A 428 -12.47 18.20 -17.37
CA ARG A 428 -13.77 17.59 -17.71
C ARG A 428 -14.11 17.79 -19.18
N ASP A 429 -13.85 18.98 -19.71
CA ASP A 429 -14.15 19.29 -21.10
C ASP A 429 -13.29 18.42 -22.03
N VAL A 430 -12.01 18.23 -21.71
CA VAL A 430 -11.13 17.27 -22.43
C VAL A 430 -11.67 15.85 -22.36
N ALA A 431 -12.08 15.39 -21.18
CA ALA A 431 -12.63 14.05 -21.02
C ALA A 431 -13.90 13.83 -21.86
N ALA A 432 -14.70 14.87 -22.09
CA ALA A 432 -15.86 14.84 -22.98
C ALA A 432 -15.47 14.78 -24.47
N ALA A 433 -14.37 15.44 -24.86
CA ALA A 433 -13.89 15.44 -26.25
C ALA A 433 -13.19 14.14 -26.67
N ASP A 434 -12.52 13.47 -25.73
CA ASP A 434 -11.84 12.18 -25.89
C ASP A 434 -12.75 11.10 -26.52
N ARG A 435 -14.06 11.14 -26.23
CA ARG A 435 -15.09 10.24 -26.81
C ARG A 435 -15.21 10.28 -28.33
N ARG A 436 -14.72 11.31 -29.01
CA ARG A 436 -14.89 11.44 -30.47
C ARG A 436 -13.94 10.55 -31.28
N ASN A 437 -12.96 9.93 -30.63
CA ASN A 437 -11.93 9.11 -31.26
C ASN A 437 -12.09 7.59 -30.98
N ASP A 438 -13.03 7.21 -30.12
CA ASP A 438 -13.54 5.84 -29.95
C ASP A 438 -14.77 5.62 -30.84
#